data_AF-A0A7J6SL39-F1
#
_entry.id   AF-A0A7J6SL39-F1
#
_cell.length_a   1.000
_cell.length_b   1.000
_cell.length_c   1.000
_cell.angle_alpha   90.00
_cell.angle_beta   90.00
_cell.angle_gamma   90.00
#
_symmetry.space_group_name_H-M   'P 1'
#
loop_
_entity.id
_entity.type
_entity.pdbx_description
1 polymer ?
#
loop_
_entity_poly.entity_id
_entity_poly.type
_entity_poly.pdbx_seq_one_letter_code
_entity_poly.pdbx_strand_id
1 'polypeptide(L)'
;MSRQFRGEEHEPTWEEVKGLLADPEAPVEQRYRALFYARSRDDSEAIEALYKVLEPETKSVLLRHEACYCIGQMEHGLEGAWKLENVMDDVNEHPMVRHEAIEGLAACGSVDSLEKIRPYLTHENEAIRDTATLAVESLENLKKTKDTDAQRSEFNTVDPIGAKARQHATKTEEAARHLMDPKAKLSDRYAAMYQLRAATLPGSVSPDPEALKALARVLREDHSSALMRHELAFVVAQVAFDADKEM
;
A
#
# COMPACT_ATOMS: atom_id res chain seq x y z
N MET A 1 -1.54 11.65 -17.51
CA MET A 1 -0.36 10.74 -17.51
C MET A 1 0.68 11.23 -18.54
N SER A 2 1.78 11.87 -18.11
CA SER A 2 2.62 12.72 -18.97
C SER A 2 3.80 12.00 -19.69
N ARG A 3 3.70 12.00 -21.01
CA ARG A 3 4.72 12.13 -22.08
C ARG A 3 5.99 11.27 -22.19
N GLN A 4 6.59 10.70 -21.15
CA GLN A 4 7.84 9.91 -21.31
C GLN A 4 7.61 8.39 -21.36
N PHE A 5 6.38 7.93 -21.13
CA PHE A 5 5.95 6.53 -21.25
C PHE A 5 4.65 6.42 -22.07
N ARG A 6 4.45 7.35 -23.02
CA ARG A 6 3.29 7.39 -23.93
C ARG A 6 3.67 7.72 -25.37
N GLY A 7 4.94 7.58 -25.75
CA GLY A 7 5.47 8.25 -26.94
C GLY A 7 6.63 7.60 -27.69
N GLU A 8 6.92 6.30 -27.49
CA GLU A 8 7.75 5.54 -28.42
C GLU A 8 7.04 4.23 -28.78
N GLU A 9 7.19 3.78 -30.02
CA GLU A 9 6.60 2.55 -30.58
C GLU A 9 7.17 1.26 -29.94
N HIS A 10 7.91 1.38 -28.82
CA HIS A 10 8.65 0.31 -28.19
C HIS A 10 8.31 0.18 -26.70
N GLU A 11 7.88 -1.01 -26.32
CA GLU A 11 7.79 -1.42 -24.93
C GLU A 11 9.21 -1.59 -24.36
N PRO A 12 9.55 -1.01 -23.19
CA PRO A 12 10.90 -1.09 -22.65
C PRO A 12 11.29 -2.54 -22.33
N THR A 13 12.54 -2.87 -22.58
CA THR A 13 13.12 -4.14 -22.19
C THR A 13 13.37 -4.20 -20.68
N TRP A 14 13.46 -5.40 -20.12
CA TRP A 14 13.83 -5.56 -18.70
C TRP A 14 15.23 -5.04 -18.37
N GLU A 15 16.14 -5.00 -19.36
CA GLU A 15 17.46 -4.40 -19.19
C GLU A 15 17.36 -2.89 -18.98
N GLU A 16 16.53 -2.20 -19.78
CA GLU A 16 16.27 -0.76 -19.62
C GLU A 16 15.57 -0.46 -18.30
N VAL A 17 14.57 -1.26 -17.91
CA VAL A 17 13.86 -1.11 -16.63
C VAL A 17 14.82 -1.26 -15.46
N LYS A 18 15.60 -2.36 -15.42
CA LYS A 18 16.59 -2.61 -14.36
C LYS A 18 17.68 -1.52 -14.35
N GLY A 19 18.12 -1.06 -15.51
CA GLY A 19 19.08 0.03 -15.66
C GLY A 19 18.58 1.35 -15.05
N LEU A 20 17.35 1.77 -15.38
CA LEU A 20 16.73 2.97 -14.82
C LEU A 20 16.54 2.85 -13.30
N LEU A 21 16.11 1.70 -12.81
CA LEU A 21 15.92 1.48 -11.37
C LEU A 21 17.24 1.57 -10.59
N ALA A 22 18.34 1.07 -11.16
CA ALA A 22 19.66 1.07 -10.55
C ALA A 22 20.40 2.42 -10.67
N ASP A 23 20.07 3.26 -11.66
CA ASP A 23 20.76 4.53 -11.90
C ASP A 23 20.44 5.57 -10.79
N PRO A 24 21.42 5.96 -9.95
CA PRO A 24 21.20 6.95 -8.91
C PRO A 24 20.97 8.37 -9.46
N GLU A 25 21.45 8.67 -10.68
CA GLU A 25 21.34 9.98 -11.32
C GLU A 25 20.07 10.12 -12.18
N ALA A 26 19.37 9.01 -12.45
CA ALA A 26 18.12 9.05 -13.20
C ALA A 26 17.03 9.83 -12.45
N PRO A 27 16.22 10.65 -13.15
CA PRO A 27 15.13 11.40 -12.54
C PRO A 27 14.17 10.48 -11.78
N VAL A 28 13.80 10.86 -10.55
CA VAL A 28 12.94 10.05 -9.67
C VAL A 28 11.62 9.64 -10.35
N GLU A 29 11.05 10.52 -11.16
CA GLU A 29 9.84 10.25 -11.95
C GLU A 29 9.98 9.08 -12.93
N GLN A 30 11.14 8.90 -13.56
CA GLN A 30 11.41 7.83 -14.52
C GLN A 30 11.60 6.51 -13.78
N ARG A 31 12.31 6.55 -12.65
CA ARG A 31 12.50 5.40 -11.76
C ARG A 31 11.17 4.91 -11.18
N TYR A 32 10.30 5.84 -10.78
CA TYR A 32 8.93 5.54 -10.35
C TYR A 32 8.12 4.88 -11.47
N ARG A 33 8.19 5.41 -12.69
CA ARG A 33 7.49 4.79 -13.82
C ARG A 33 8.00 3.39 -14.13
N ALA A 34 9.29 3.14 -13.96
CA ALA A 34 9.87 1.80 -14.06
C ALA A 34 9.32 0.84 -12.97
N LEU A 35 9.20 1.30 -11.71
CA LEU A 35 8.58 0.51 -10.62
C LEU A 35 7.13 0.13 -10.95
N PHE A 36 6.31 1.12 -11.35
CA PHE A 36 4.91 0.88 -11.66
C PHE A 36 4.69 0.12 -12.97
N TYR A 37 5.62 0.25 -13.93
CA TYR A 37 5.66 -0.62 -15.10
C TYR A 37 5.88 -2.08 -14.67
N ALA A 38 6.88 -2.35 -13.83
CA ALA A 38 7.14 -3.69 -13.30
C ALA A 38 5.91 -4.25 -12.58
N ARG A 39 5.31 -3.48 -11.65
CA ARG A 39 4.06 -3.86 -10.97
C ARG A 39 2.94 -4.23 -11.95
N SER A 40 2.80 -3.49 -13.05
CA SER A 40 1.73 -3.74 -14.03
C SER A 40 1.97 -4.96 -14.93
N ARG A 41 3.23 -5.37 -15.11
CA ARG A 41 3.59 -6.53 -15.92
C ARG A 41 3.35 -7.84 -15.18
N ASP A 42 3.52 -7.83 -13.85
CA ASP A 42 3.14 -8.94 -12.96
C ASP A 42 3.68 -10.30 -13.42
N ASP A 43 4.95 -10.33 -13.82
CA ASP A 43 5.69 -11.54 -14.22
C ASP A 43 6.98 -11.71 -13.38
N SER A 44 7.65 -12.86 -13.52
CA SER A 44 8.82 -13.19 -12.70
C SER A 44 9.98 -12.20 -12.91
N GLU A 45 10.17 -11.68 -14.12
CA GLU A 45 11.17 -10.66 -14.43
C GLU A 45 10.85 -9.31 -13.79
N ALA A 46 9.57 -8.93 -13.69
CA ALA A 46 9.14 -7.77 -12.92
C ALA A 46 9.53 -7.90 -11.45
N ILE A 47 9.27 -9.06 -10.84
CA ILE A 47 9.63 -9.36 -9.45
C ILE A 47 11.15 -9.26 -9.27
N GLU A 48 11.93 -9.83 -10.20
CA GLU A 48 13.39 -9.74 -10.15
C GLU A 48 13.89 -8.29 -10.24
N ALA A 49 13.29 -7.47 -11.10
CA ALA A 49 13.63 -6.06 -11.21
C ALA A 49 13.33 -5.30 -9.91
N LEU A 50 12.19 -5.58 -9.26
CA LEU A 50 11.83 -4.99 -7.97
C LEU A 50 12.76 -5.45 -6.84
N TYR A 51 13.21 -6.71 -6.82
CA TYR A 51 14.19 -7.17 -5.84
C TYR A 51 15.52 -6.42 -5.93
N LYS A 52 15.97 -6.06 -7.14
CA LYS A 52 17.21 -5.31 -7.32
C LYS A 52 17.16 -3.95 -6.62
N VAL A 53 15.97 -3.33 -6.55
CA VAL A 53 15.75 -2.10 -5.81
C VAL A 53 15.90 -2.33 -4.30
N LEU A 54 15.61 -3.52 -3.80
CA LEU A 54 15.75 -3.90 -2.40
C LEU A 54 17.17 -4.35 -2.02
N GLU A 55 18.11 -4.42 -2.97
CA GLU A 55 19.51 -4.72 -2.64
C GLU A 55 20.23 -3.53 -1.97
N PRO A 56 21.24 -3.79 -1.11
CA PRO A 56 21.91 -2.76 -0.32
C PRO A 56 22.51 -1.61 -1.13
N GLU A 57 22.81 -1.80 -2.41
CA GLU A 57 23.34 -0.77 -3.31
C GLU A 57 22.35 0.38 -3.52
N THR A 58 21.05 0.09 -3.53
CA THR A 58 20.02 1.13 -3.63
C THR A 58 19.86 1.82 -2.29
N LYS A 59 20.26 3.09 -2.19
CA LYS A 59 20.18 3.89 -0.95
C LYS A 59 18.88 4.69 -0.79
N SER A 60 18.06 4.74 -1.83
CA SER A 60 16.82 5.52 -1.82
C SER A 60 15.75 4.81 -0.99
N VAL A 61 15.52 5.32 0.23
CA VAL A 61 14.41 4.88 1.11
C VAL A 61 13.08 4.89 0.35
N LEU A 62 12.85 5.93 -0.44
CA LEU A 62 11.63 6.12 -1.22
C LEU A 62 11.42 4.99 -2.24
N LEU A 63 12.45 4.64 -3.02
CA LEU A 63 12.33 3.58 -4.03
C LEU A 63 12.22 2.20 -3.40
N ARG A 64 12.93 1.96 -2.29
CA ARG A 64 12.87 0.69 -1.56
C ARG A 64 11.48 0.45 -0.98
N HIS A 65 10.91 1.49 -0.35
CA HIS A 65 9.52 1.49 0.09
C HIS A 65 8.59 1.14 -1.08
N GLU A 66 8.66 1.90 -2.17
CA GLU A 66 7.78 1.70 -3.32
C GLU A 66 7.97 0.32 -4.00
N ALA A 67 9.18 -0.26 -3.96
CA ALA A 67 9.42 -1.62 -4.44
C ALA A 67 8.72 -2.68 -3.55
N CYS A 68 8.75 -2.52 -2.23
CA CYS A 68 7.99 -3.37 -1.31
C CYS A 68 6.48 -3.29 -1.60
N TYR A 69 5.96 -2.08 -1.77
CA TYR A 69 4.57 -1.85 -2.17
C TYR A 69 4.25 -2.55 -3.48
N CYS A 70 5.06 -2.35 -4.53
CA CYS A 70 4.84 -2.95 -5.84
C CYS A 70 4.78 -4.48 -5.76
N ILE A 71 5.72 -5.12 -5.04
CA ILE A 71 5.72 -6.58 -4.84
C ILE A 71 4.45 -7.03 -4.12
N GLY A 72 4.07 -6.36 -3.03
CA GLY A 72 2.86 -6.70 -2.26
C GLY A 72 1.56 -6.59 -3.07
N GLN A 73 1.55 -5.71 -4.07
CA GLN A 73 0.40 -5.41 -4.90
C GLN A 73 0.32 -6.21 -6.21
N MET A 74 1.25 -7.13 -6.46
CA MET A 74 1.27 -8.03 -7.62
C MET A 74 0.53 -9.33 -7.32
N GLU A 75 -0.14 -9.92 -8.31
CA GLU A 75 -0.76 -11.25 -8.17
C GLU A 75 0.30 -12.32 -7.95
N HIS A 76 1.45 -12.22 -8.62
CA HIS A 76 2.60 -13.10 -8.41
C HIS A 76 3.50 -12.66 -7.24
N GLY A 77 3.09 -11.64 -6.47
CA GLY A 77 3.87 -11.04 -5.38
C GLY A 77 4.31 -12.03 -4.29
N LEU A 78 3.63 -13.16 -4.14
CA LEU A 78 4.00 -14.20 -3.18
C LEU A 78 5.38 -14.81 -3.47
N GLU A 79 5.82 -14.85 -4.73
CA GLU A 79 7.19 -15.25 -5.09
C GLU A 79 8.24 -14.33 -4.40
N GLY A 80 7.85 -13.09 -4.12
CA GLY A 80 8.61 -12.04 -3.42
C GLY A 80 8.56 -12.00 -1.93
N ALA A 81 7.76 -12.87 -1.29
CA ALA A 81 7.62 -12.84 0.16
C ALA A 81 8.96 -12.97 0.90
N TRP A 82 9.84 -13.89 0.51
CA TRP A 82 11.13 -14.08 1.18
C TRP A 82 12.03 -12.83 1.18
N LYS A 83 11.96 -12.00 0.12
CA LYS A 83 12.75 -10.76 0.05
C LYS A 83 12.12 -9.69 0.95
N LEU A 84 10.80 -9.62 1.01
CA LEU A 84 10.09 -8.74 1.95
C LEU A 84 10.37 -9.14 3.41
N GLU A 85 10.41 -10.44 3.73
CA GLU A 85 10.82 -10.91 5.07
C GLU A 85 12.23 -10.44 5.43
N ASN A 86 13.20 -10.52 4.50
CA ASN A 86 14.55 -10.02 4.73
C ASN A 86 14.58 -8.51 4.99
N VAL A 87 13.77 -7.72 4.29
CA VAL A 87 13.66 -6.27 4.49
C VAL A 87 12.99 -5.95 5.83
N MET A 88 11.93 -6.67 6.20
CA MET A 88 11.27 -6.58 7.49
C MET A 88 12.26 -6.85 8.65
N ASP A 89 13.12 -7.86 8.51
CA ASP A 89 14.08 -8.30 9.53
C ASP A 89 15.38 -7.48 9.58
N ASP A 90 15.67 -6.64 8.58
CA ASP A 90 16.87 -5.79 8.59
C ASP A 90 16.71 -4.63 9.59
N VAL A 91 17.39 -4.73 10.73
CA VAL A 91 17.41 -3.70 11.78
C VAL A 91 18.06 -2.39 11.34
N ASN A 92 18.84 -2.39 10.26
CA ASN A 92 19.46 -1.19 9.71
C ASN A 92 18.61 -0.53 8.62
N GLU A 93 17.53 -1.20 8.19
CA GLU A 93 16.60 -0.64 7.22
C GLU A 93 15.76 0.47 7.85
N HIS A 94 15.42 1.47 7.03
CA HIS A 94 14.57 2.56 7.44
C HIS A 94 13.19 2.05 7.87
N PRO A 95 12.62 2.50 9.00
CA PRO A 95 11.33 2.00 9.50
C PRO A 95 10.18 2.08 8.48
N MET A 96 10.20 3.08 7.60
CA MET A 96 9.20 3.18 6.53
C MET A 96 9.28 2.05 5.50
N VAL A 97 10.48 1.62 5.13
CA VAL A 97 10.62 0.48 4.21
C VAL A 97 10.22 -0.82 4.91
N ARG A 98 10.51 -0.94 6.21
CA ARG A 98 10.14 -2.10 7.02
C ARG A 98 8.62 -2.23 7.20
N HIS A 99 7.89 -1.13 7.42
CA HIS A 99 6.41 -1.22 7.45
C HIS A 99 5.89 -1.68 6.09
N GLU A 100 6.42 -1.14 4.99
CA GLU A 100 5.93 -1.46 3.66
C GLU A 100 6.23 -2.91 3.29
N ALA A 101 7.34 -3.47 3.78
CA ALA A 101 7.61 -4.90 3.67
C ALA A 101 6.59 -5.75 4.44
N ILE A 102 6.22 -5.36 5.66
CA ILE A 102 5.19 -6.07 6.46
C ILE A 102 3.82 -5.97 5.79
N GLU A 103 3.45 -4.79 5.30
CA GLU A 103 2.21 -4.58 4.55
C GLU A 103 2.20 -5.40 3.26
N GLY A 104 3.30 -5.39 2.51
CA GLY A 104 3.45 -6.16 1.29
C GLY A 104 3.31 -7.67 1.51
N LEU A 105 3.84 -8.21 2.61
CA LEU A 105 3.65 -9.61 3.00
C LEU A 105 2.18 -9.95 3.26
N ALA A 106 1.43 -9.05 3.90
CA ALA A 106 0.01 -9.22 4.10
C ALA A 106 -0.78 -9.12 2.79
N ALA A 107 -0.44 -8.13 1.96
CA ALA A 107 -1.10 -7.84 0.69
C ALA A 107 -0.95 -8.98 -0.33
N CYS A 108 0.23 -9.60 -0.43
CA CYS A 108 0.44 -10.78 -1.29
C CYS A 108 -0.09 -12.09 -0.67
N GLY A 109 -0.71 -12.03 0.52
CA GLY A 109 -1.34 -13.18 1.16
C GLY A 109 -0.35 -14.20 1.75
N SER A 110 0.84 -13.75 2.18
CA SER A 110 1.88 -14.62 2.75
C SER A 110 1.51 -15.12 4.16
N VAL A 111 0.60 -16.09 4.24
CA VAL A 111 0.18 -16.72 5.50
C VAL A 111 1.36 -17.38 6.24
N ASP A 112 2.37 -17.86 5.50
CA ASP A 112 3.58 -18.48 6.07
C ASP A 112 4.45 -17.47 6.82
N SER A 113 4.33 -16.17 6.52
CA SER A 113 5.04 -15.09 7.21
C SER A 113 4.43 -14.72 8.57
N LEU A 114 3.24 -15.24 8.92
CA LEU A 114 2.53 -14.86 10.15
C LEU A 114 3.40 -14.93 11.41
N GLU A 115 4.09 -16.05 11.61
CA GLU A 115 4.90 -16.26 12.81
C GLU A 115 6.16 -15.38 12.82
N LYS A 116 6.63 -14.91 11.66
CA LYS A 116 7.73 -13.93 11.54
C LYS A 116 7.26 -12.50 11.77
N ILE A 117 6.00 -12.18 11.47
CA ILE A 117 5.41 -10.86 11.70
C ILE A 117 5.05 -10.65 13.18
N ARG A 118 4.59 -11.69 13.89
CA ARG A 118 4.13 -11.60 15.29
C ARG A 118 5.09 -10.89 16.27
N PRO A 119 6.42 -11.10 16.23
CA PRO A 119 7.35 -10.36 17.09
C PRO A 119 7.24 -8.84 16.97
N TYR A 120 6.82 -8.33 15.81
CA TYR A 120 6.71 -6.89 15.54
C TYR A 120 5.48 -6.23 16.16
N LEU A 121 4.51 -7.00 16.68
CA LEU A 121 3.33 -6.48 17.40
C LEU A 121 3.66 -5.65 18.66
N THR A 122 4.91 -5.74 19.14
CA THR A 122 5.39 -4.97 20.29
C THR A 122 6.61 -4.11 19.97
N HIS A 123 6.88 -3.89 18.67
CA HIS A 123 8.03 -3.11 18.23
C HIS A 123 7.96 -1.66 18.74
N GLU A 124 9.13 -1.09 19.07
CA GLU A 124 9.22 0.27 19.63
C GLU A 124 8.76 1.34 18.62
N ASN A 125 9.15 1.15 17.34
CA ASN A 125 8.70 2.00 16.25
C ASN A 125 7.21 1.77 15.95
N GLU A 126 6.44 2.85 16.03
CA GLU A 126 4.99 2.83 15.81
C GLU A 126 4.59 2.32 14.43
N ALA A 127 5.26 2.77 13.35
CA ALA A 127 4.87 2.36 12.01
C ALA A 127 4.99 0.84 11.81
N ILE A 128 6.09 0.24 12.30
CA ILE A 128 6.30 -1.20 12.25
C ILE A 128 5.24 -1.95 13.07
N ARG A 129 4.96 -1.47 14.28
CA ARG A 129 4.02 -2.12 15.20
C ARG A 129 2.57 -2.07 14.71
N ASP A 130 2.15 -0.91 14.23
CA ASP A 130 0.79 -0.66 13.77
C ASP A 130 0.53 -1.45 12.48
N THR A 131 1.47 -1.44 11.53
CA THR A 131 1.38 -2.27 10.33
C THR A 131 1.42 -3.77 10.64
N ALA A 132 2.25 -4.22 11.59
CA ALA A 132 2.24 -5.63 12.04
C ALA A 132 0.88 -6.04 12.63
N THR A 133 0.20 -5.13 13.34
CA THR A 133 -1.14 -5.37 13.89
C THR A 133 -2.14 -5.64 12.78
N LEU A 134 -2.19 -4.77 11.76
CA LEU A 134 -3.08 -4.93 10.61
C LEU A 134 -2.74 -6.17 9.76
N ALA A 135 -1.45 -6.40 9.52
CA ALA A 135 -0.96 -7.55 8.76
C ALA A 135 -1.35 -8.89 9.41
N VAL A 136 -1.15 -9.02 10.73
CA VAL A 136 -1.55 -10.24 11.46
C VAL A 136 -3.06 -10.43 11.43
N GLU A 137 -3.85 -9.38 11.67
CA GLU A 137 -5.32 -9.46 11.59
C GLU A 137 -5.77 -9.91 10.18
N SER A 138 -5.21 -9.31 9.13
CA SER A 138 -5.51 -9.63 7.73
C SER A 138 -5.17 -11.08 7.38
N LEU A 139 -3.94 -11.51 7.66
CA LEU A 139 -3.47 -12.87 7.34
C LEU A 139 -4.16 -13.95 8.19
N GLU A 140 -4.50 -13.66 9.45
CA GLU A 140 -5.31 -14.58 10.26
C GLU A 140 -6.72 -14.75 9.72
N ASN A 141 -7.33 -13.66 9.25
CA ASN A 141 -8.63 -13.72 8.60
C ASN A 141 -8.55 -14.55 7.32
N LEU A 142 -7.57 -14.29 6.45
CA LEU A 142 -7.31 -15.07 5.24
C LEU A 142 -7.17 -16.57 5.54
N LYS A 143 -6.39 -16.93 6.57
CA LYS A 143 -6.20 -18.32 7.01
C LYS A 143 -7.49 -18.97 7.51
N LYS A 144 -8.35 -18.24 8.22
CA LYS A 144 -9.61 -18.76 8.81
C LYS A 144 -10.70 -18.94 7.76
N THR A 145 -10.91 -17.93 6.93
CA THR A 145 -12.07 -17.86 6.03
C THR A 145 -11.78 -18.53 4.69
N LYS A 146 -10.49 -18.68 4.31
CA LYS A 146 -10.05 -18.91 2.92
C LYS A 146 -10.61 -17.86 1.95
N ASP A 147 -11.18 -16.80 2.50
CA ASP A 147 -11.75 -15.69 1.78
C ASP A 147 -10.58 -14.79 1.50
N THR A 148 -10.28 -14.58 0.23
CA THR A 148 -9.24 -13.69 -0.25
C THR A 148 -9.69 -12.24 -0.07
N ASP A 149 -10.23 -11.87 1.11
CA ASP A 149 -10.84 -10.57 1.42
C ASP A 149 -9.84 -9.38 1.33
N ALA A 150 -8.66 -9.64 0.77
CA ALA A 150 -7.79 -8.79 -0.03
C ALA A 150 -8.23 -8.72 -1.53
N GLN A 151 -9.52 -8.60 -1.84
CA GLN A 151 -10.06 -8.76 -3.21
C GLN A 151 -9.62 -7.72 -4.27
N ARG A 152 -8.68 -6.84 -3.93
CA ARG A 152 -8.36 -5.62 -4.68
C ARG A 152 -9.57 -4.67 -4.69
N SER A 153 -9.33 -3.43 -4.31
CA SER A 153 -10.34 -2.37 -4.30
C SER A 153 -10.61 -1.85 -5.71
N GLU A 154 -11.65 -1.04 -5.82
CA GLU A 154 -12.01 -0.29 -7.03
C GLU A 154 -10.87 0.64 -7.50
N PHE A 155 -9.91 0.94 -6.62
CA PHE A 155 -8.70 1.73 -6.89
C PHE A 155 -7.52 0.88 -7.39
N ASN A 156 -7.76 -0.39 -7.75
CA ASN A 156 -6.72 -1.32 -8.21
C ASN A 156 -5.59 -1.50 -7.19
N THR A 157 -5.94 -1.61 -5.90
CA THR A 157 -5.00 -1.80 -4.78
C THR A 157 -5.53 -2.82 -3.77
N VAL A 158 -4.64 -3.60 -3.17
CA VAL A 158 -4.94 -4.44 -2.01
C VAL A 158 -4.74 -3.59 -0.76
N ASP A 159 -5.80 -3.35 0.00
CA ASP A 159 -5.70 -2.53 1.22
C ASP A 159 -5.39 -3.40 2.45
N PRO A 160 -4.77 -2.84 3.50
CA PRO A 160 -4.45 -3.52 4.76
C PRO A 160 -5.68 -3.98 5.57
N ILE A 161 -6.90 -3.62 5.15
CA ILE A 161 -8.14 -4.06 5.79
C ILE A 161 -9.06 -4.79 4.79
N GLY A 162 -9.89 -5.70 5.31
CA GLY A 162 -10.72 -6.59 4.49
C GLY A 162 -11.89 -5.90 3.77
N ALA A 163 -12.33 -6.47 2.64
CA ALA A 163 -13.40 -5.90 1.80
C ALA A 163 -14.71 -5.61 2.54
N LYS A 164 -15.13 -6.53 3.43
CA LYS A 164 -16.35 -6.35 4.24
C LYS A 164 -16.27 -5.15 5.17
N ALA A 165 -15.08 -4.87 5.72
CA ALA A 165 -14.86 -3.71 6.57
C ALA A 165 -14.93 -2.40 5.74
N ARG A 166 -14.47 -2.42 4.48
CA ARG A 166 -14.56 -1.27 3.54
C ARG A 166 -15.98 -0.93 3.12
N GLN A 167 -16.80 -1.96 2.90
CA GLN A 167 -18.13 -1.81 2.28
C GLN A 167 -19.25 -1.60 3.30
N HIS A 168 -18.93 -1.45 4.59
CA HIS A 168 -19.93 -1.16 5.60
C HIS A 168 -20.55 0.22 5.37
N ALA A 169 -21.88 0.27 5.21
CA ALA A 169 -22.60 1.52 5.01
C ALA A 169 -22.64 2.31 6.32
N THR A 170 -21.82 3.34 6.43
CA THR A 170 -21.82 4.31 7.54
C THR A 170 -21.87 5.73 6.97
N LYS A 171 -22.51 6.65 7.69
CA LYS A 171 -22.55 8.05 7.26
C LYS A 171 -21.14 8.65 7.30
N THR A 172 -20.78 9.44 6.30
CA THR A 172 -19.48 10.13 6.17
C THR A 172 -19.02 10.79 7.47
N GLU A 173 -19.87 11.57 8.11
CA GLU A 173 -19.52 12.27 9.35
C GLU A 173 -19.29 11.34 10.54
N GLU A 174 -19.91 10.16 10.56
CA GLU A 174 -19.68 9.15 11.58
C GLU A 174 -18.37 8.40 11.32
N ALA A 175 -18.10 8.01 10.07
CA ALA A 175 -16.82 7.41 9.68
C ALA A 175 -15.65 8.37 9.96
N ALA A 176 -15.78 9.65 9.63
CA ALA A 176 -14.76 10.65 9.91
C ALA A 176 -14.50 10.83 11.42
N ARG A 177 -15.54 10.79 12.25
CA ARG A 177 -15.40 10.82 13.71
C ARG A 177 -14.70 9.57 14.24
N HIS A 178 -15.07 8.39 13.72
CA HIS A 178 -14.48 7.12 14.13
C HIS A 178 -12.98 7.05 13.77
N LEU A 179 -12.62 7.50 12.57
CA LEU A 179 -11.23 7.56 12.10
C LEU A 179 -10.33 8.41 13.01
N MET A 180 -10.88 9.48 13.59
CA MET A 180 -10.17 10.37 14.51
C MET A 180 -10.29 9.97 15.99
N ASP A 181 -10.98 8.87 16.33
CA ASP A 181 -11.15 8.46 17.72
C ASP A 181 -9.87 7.75 18.24
N PRO A 182 -9.12 8.35 19.18
CA PRO A 182 -7.91 7.73 19.72
C PRO A 182 -8.21 6.49 20.58
N LYS A 183 -9.47 6.23 20.92
CA LYS A 183 -9.90 5.05 21.67
C LYS A 183 -10.39 3.91 20.77
N ALA A 184 -10.61 4.17 19.49
CA ALA A 184 -11.00 3.14 18.53
C ALA A 184 -9.82 2.21 18.26
N LYS A 185 -10.12 0.96 17.90
CA LYS A 185 -9.08 0.02 17.46
C LYS A 185 -8.48 0.52 16.15
N LEU A 186 -7.19 0.22 15.95
CA LEU A 186 -6.50 0.62 14.73
C LEU A 186 -7.20 0.13 13.46
N SER A 187 -7.63 -1.14 13.42
CA SER A 187 -8.35 -1.70 12.28
C SER A 187 -9.71 -1.05 12.04
N ASP A 188 -10.43 -0.64 13.09
CA ASP A 188 -11.70 0.10 12.95
C ASP A 188 -11.47 1.50 12.38
N ARG A 189 -10.38 2.18 12.79
CA ARG A 189 -9.97 3.47 12.21
C ARG A 189 -9.62 3.31 10.74
N TYR A 190 -8.79 2.34 10.37
CA TYR A 190 -8.47 2.05 8.97
C TYR A 190 -9.72 1.69 8.15
N ALA A 191 -10.63 0.87 8.70
CA ALA A 191 -11.89 0.56 8.05
C ALA A 191 -12.70 1.84 7.74
N ALA A 192 -12.80 2.78 8.68
CA ALA A 192 -13.46 4.06 8.47
C ALA A 192 -12.78 4.92 7.38
N MET A 193 -11.45 4.92 7.31
CA MET A 193 -10.70 5.59 6.23
C MET A 193 -11.03 5.02 4.85
N TYR A 194 -11.00 3.70 4.69
CA TYR A 194 -11.31 3.08 3.40
C TYR A 194 -12.80 3.08 3.07
N GLN A 195 -13.70 3.13 4.06
CA GLN A 195 -15.12 3.41 3.85
C GLN A 195 -15.34 4.80 3.27
N LEU A 196 -14.66 5.82 3.83
CA LEU A 196 -14.68 7.17 3.28
C LEU A 196 -14.12 7.21 1.86
N ARG A 197 -13.03 6.47 1.58
CA ARG A 197 -12.49 6.31 0.22
C ARG A 197 -13.51 5.69 -0.72
N ALA A 198 -14.19 4.61 -0.31
CA ALA A 198 -15.19 3.96 -1.14
C ALA A 198 -16.40 4.89 -1.40
N ALA A 199 -16.85 5.65 -0.40
CA ALA A 199 -17.98 6.57 -0.51
C ALA A 199 -17.78 7.69 -1.54
N THR A 200 -16.54 7.97 -1.98
CA THR A 200 -16.30 8.95 -3.06
C THR A 200 -16.69 8.43 -4.43
N LEU A 201 -16.84 7.10 -4.59
CA LEU A 201 -17.20 6.48 -5.85
C LEU A 201 -18.72 6.46 -6.03
N PRO A 202 -19.27 6.91 -7.18
CA PRO A 202 -20.71 6.89 -7.45
C PRO A 202 -21.36 5.50 -7.33
N GLY A 203 -20.60 4.43 -7.61
CA GLY A 203 -21.06 3.03 -7.56
C GLY A 203 -20.92 2.34 -6.20
N SER A 204 -20.50 3.05 -5.14
CA SER A 204 -20.31 2.46 -3.81
C SER A 204 -21.64 2.11 -3.12
N VAL A 205 -21.57 1.38 -2.00
CA VAL A 205 -22.75 0.99 -1.21
C VAL A 205 -23.46 2.22 -0.60
N SER A 206 -22.72 3.29 -0.33
CA SER A 206 -23.23 4.53 0.26
C SER A 206 -22.45 5.74 -0.28
N PRO A 207 -22.66 6.13 -1.54
CA PRO A 207 -21.93 7.21 -2.16
C PRO A 207 -22.28 8.54 -1.49
N ASP A 208 -21.26 9.37 -1.24
CA ASP A 208 -21.42 10.68 -0.61
C ASP A 208 -20.39 11.66 -1.18
N PRO A 209 -20.82 12.73 -1.88
CA PRO A 209 -19.92 13.73 -2.44
C PRO A 209 -19.13 14.50 -1.38
N GLU A 210 -19.54 14.47 -0.10
CA GLU A 210 -18.79 15.09 0.99
C GLU A 210 -17.66 14.20 1.55
N ALA A 211 -17.56 12.94 1.11
CA ALA A 211 -16.54 12.00 1.61
C ALA A 211 -15.11 12.47 1.35
N LEU A 212 -14.81 13.04 0.18
CA LEU A 212 -13.49 13.59 -0.13
C LEU A 212 -13.14 14.78 0.78
N LYS A 213 -14.12 15.66 1.05
CA LYS A 213 -13.94 16.79 1.97
C LYS A 213 -13.70 16.29 3.40
N ALA A 214 -14.38 15.22 3.81
CA ALA A 214 -14.16 14.59 5.10
C ALA A 214 -12.75 13.99 5.21
N LEU A 215 -12.28 13.25 4.20
CA LEU A 215 -10.90 12.75 4.14
C LEU A 215 -9.87 13.89 4.22
N ALA A 216 -10.06 14.96 3.44
CA ALA A 216 -9.18 16.12 3.46
C ALA A 216 -9.18 16.85 4.82
N ARG A 217 -10.35 16.92 5.48
CA ARG A 217 -10.48 17.46 6.85
C ARG A 217 -9.71 16.61 7.84
N VAL A 218 -9.89 15.30 7.81
CA VAL A 218 -9.20 14.36 8.71
C VAL A 218 -7.68 14.38 8.49
N LEU A 219 -7.20 14.42 7.24
CA LEU A 219 -5.77 14.53 6.94
C LEU A 219 -5.12 15.79 7.57
N ARG A 220 -5.90 16.87 7.71
CA ARG A 220 -5.46 18.12 8.33
C ARG A 220 -5.52 18.07 9.86
N GLU A 221 -6.49 17.36 10.43
CA GLU A 221 -6.84 17.42 11.85
C GLU A 221 -6.30 16.24 12.67
N ASP A 222 -6.11 15.06 12.07
CA ASP A 222 -5.51 13.91 12.74
C ASP A 222 -3.99 14.10 12.86
N HIS A 223 -3.51 14.11 14.10
CA HIS A 223 -2.10 14.13 14.45
C HIS A 223 -1.73 12.94 15.34
N SER A 224 -2.53 11.87 15.29
CA SER A 224 -2.41 10.74 16.21
C SER A 224 -1.21 9.87 15.89
N SER A 225 -0.89 9.70 14.61
CA SER A 225 0.23 8.90 14.13
C SER A 225 0.78 9.46 12.82
N ALA A 226 2.10 9.41 12.66
CA ALA A 226 2.74 9.73 11.38
C ALA A 226 2.36 8.71 10.29
N LEU A 227 2.19 7.43 10.66
CA LEU A 227 1.75 6.38 9.73
C LEU A 227 0.31 6.60 9.29
N MET A 228 -0.63 6.83 10.21
CA MET A 228 -2.03 7.13 9.86
C MET A 228 -2.14 8.30 8.87
N ARG A 229 -1.33 9.35 9.07
CA ARG A 229 -1.28 10.50 8.14
C ARG A 229 -0.66 10.16 6.79
N HIS A 230 0.32 9.28 6.75
CA HIS A 230 0.88 8.75 5.51
C HIS A 230 -0.20 8.01 4.71
N GLU A 231 -0.95 7.12 5.35
CA GLU A 231 -2.04 6.37 4.72
C GLU A 231 -3.19 7.27 4.26
N LEU A 232 -3.58 8.24 5.09
CA LEU A 232 -4.58 9.25 4.71
C LEU A 232 -4.16 10.03 3.47
N ALA A 233 -2.88 10.38 3.35
CA ALA A 233 -2.37 11.09 2.18
C ALA A 233 -2.41 10.20 0.93
N PHE A 234 -2.06 8.92 1.07
CA PHE A 234 -2.21 7.92 0.00
C PHE A 234 -3.67 7.78 -0.45
N VAL A 235 -4.59 7.59 0.49
CA VAL A 235 -6.03 7.45 0.22
C VAL A 235 -6.61 8.70 -0.47
N VAL A 236 -6.27 9.90 0.00
CA VAL A 236 -6.71 11.16 -0.64
C VAL A 236 -6.16 11.27 -2.06
N ALA A 237 -4.90 10.89 -2.30
CA ALA A 237 -4.29 10.93 -3.62
C ALA A 237 -4.96 9.97 -4.61
N GLN A 238 -5.36 8.77 -4.16
CA GLN A 238 -6.11 7.82 -4.98
C GLN A 238 -7.44 8.41 -5.46
N VAL A 239 -8.21 9.02 -4.55
CA VAL A 239 -9.50 9.64 -4.89
C VAL A 239 -9.33 10.82 -5.83
N ALA A 240 -8.38 11.71 -5.52
CA ALA A 240 -8.15 12.91 -6.33
C ALA A 240 -7.73 12.56 -7.77
N PHE A 241 -6.99 11.47 -7.97
CA PHE A 241 -6.59 11.03 -9.29
C PHE A 241 -7.73 10.41 -10.12
N ASP A 242 -8.68 9.73 -9.47
CA ASP A 242 -9.82 9.14 -10.17
C ASP A 242 -10.88 10.20 -10.54
N ALA A 243 -11.03 11.27 -9.76
CA ALA A 243 -11.91 12.40 -10.09
C ALA A 243 -11.56 13.06 -11.44
N ASP A 244 -10.28 13.07 -11.82
CA ASP A 244 -9.79 13.62 -13.09
C ASP A 244 -10.11 12.73 -14.31
N LYS A 245 -10.61 11.50 -14.13
CA LYS A 245 -11.01 10.62 -15.25
C LYS A 245 -12.46 10.82 -15.70
N GLU A 246 -13.28 11.49 -14.89
CA GLU A 246 -14.70 11.78 -15.20
C GLU A 246 -14.93 13.21 -15.74
N MET A 247 -13.88 14.03 -15.85
CA MET A 247 -13.89 15.36 -16.50
C MET A 247 -13.31 15.34 -17.90
#